data_AF-A0A060ZB55-F1
#
_entry.id   AF-A0A060ZB55-F1
#
_cell.length_a   1.000
_cell.length_b   1.000
_cell.length_c   1.000
_cell.angle_alpha   90.00
_cell.angle_beta   90.00
_cell.angle_gamma   90.00
#
_symmetry.space_group_name_H-M   'P 1'
#
loop_
_entity.id
_entity.type
_entity.pdbx_description
1 polymer ?
#
loop_
_entity_poly.entity_id
_entity_poly.type
_entity_poly.pdbx_seq_one_letter_code
_entity_poly.pdbx_strand_id
1 'polypeptide(L)'
;MTVVSPPVCDVLYQTLIVRVLHQAGRVTKAAYNLTKGHGLLTWILQLLEKRHVDQGLLSAVVELLHVLWFTNLGQKETRGEGASSSSSSTAKEDKPQGHSTPKVLPLPLISQFLCVATTIIRHLR
;
A
#
# COMPACT_ATOMS: atom_id res chain seq x y z
N MET A 1 -1.78 41.16 4.87
CA MET A 1 -1.43 40.38 3.68
C MET A 1 -1.75 38.92 3.97
N THR A 2 -2.89 38.43 3.52
CA THR A 2 -3.22 37.00 3.60
C THR A 2 -2.57 36.31 2.40
N VAL A 3 -1.55 35.49 2.64
CA VAL A 3 -1.01 34.59 1.62
C VAL A 3 -2.08 33.54 1.38
N VAL A 4 -2.90 33.75 0.35
CA VAL A 4 -3.79 32.71 -0.17
C VAL A 4 -2.88 31.66 -0.79
N SER A 5 -2.64 30.57 -0.06
CA SER A 5 -2.03 29.39 -0.67
C SER A 5 -3.00 28.85 -1.71
N PRO A 6 -2.62 28.74 -3.00
CA PRO A 6 -3.53 28.27 -4.02
C PRO A 6 -3.97 26.82 -3.70
N PRO A 7 -5.24 26.45 -3.94
CA PRO A 7 -5.75 25.10 -3.67
C PRO A 7 -4.96 24.00 -4.39
N VAL A 8 -4.29 24.34 -5.49
CA VAL A 8 -3.37 23.46 -6.24
C VAL A 8 -2.17 23.00 -5.39
N CYS A 9 -1.71 23.85 -4.46
CA CYS A 9 -0.60 23.53 -3.57
C CYS A 9 -0.95 22.33 -2.67
N ASP A 10 -2.17 22.30 -2.13
CA ASP A 10 -2.65 21.22 -1.26
C ASP A 10 -2.73 19.87 -1.99
N VAL A 11 -3.20 19.89 -3.25
CA VAL A 11 -3.30 18.68 -4.09
C VAL A 11 -1.92 18.14 -4.47
N LEU A 12 -0.95 19.03 -4.78
CA LEU A 12 0.42 18.64 -5.08
C LEU A 12 1.08 17.97 -3.87
N TYR A 13 0.96 18.56 -2.67
CA TYR A 13 1.50 17.96 -1.45
C TYR A 13 0.84 16.62 -1.13
N GLN A 14 -0.48 16.51 -1.26
CA GLN A 14 -1.19 15.25 -1.06
C GLN A 14 -0.72 14.17 -2.03
N THR A 15 -0.55 14.51 -3.29
CA THR A 15 -0.04 13.59 -4.32
C THR A 15 1.39 13.13 -3.98
N LEU A 16 2.25 14.05 -3.52
CA LEU A 16 3.61 13.71 -3.09
C LEU A 16 3.61 12.79 -1.86
N ILE A 17 2.78 13.08 -0.85
CA ILE A 17 2.63 12.23 0.34
C ILE A 17 2.19 10.82 -0.07
N VAL A 18 1.17 10.71 -0.92
CA VAL A 18 0.69 9.41 -1.43
C VAL A 18 1.81 8.66 -2.15
N ARG A 19 2.63 9.33 -2.97
CA ARG A 19 3.77 8.72 -3.67
C ARG A 19 4.87 8.23 -2.72
N VAL A 20 5.19 9.00 -1.68
CA VAL A 20 6.16 8.59 -0.64
C VAL A 20 5.64 7.37 0.11
N LEU A 21 4.36 7.39 0.50
CA LEU A 21 3.71 6.26 1.15
C LEU A 21 3.66 5.03 0.25
N HIS A 22 3.48 5.21 -1.06
CA HIS A 22 3.51 4.11 -2.03
C HIS A 22 4.89 3.47 -2.07
N GLN A 23 5.97 4.28 -2.08
CA GLN A 23 7.32 3.76 -2.01
C GLN A 23 7.60 3.03 -0.69
N ALA A 24 7.14 3.57 0.44
CA ALA A 24 7.25 2.90 1.75
C ALA A 24 6.44 1.60 1.80
N GLY A 25 5.26 1.57 1.17
CA GLY A 25 4.36 0.44 1.10
C GLY A 25 4.92 -0.78 0.35
N ARG A 26 6.01 -0.63 -0.40
CA ARG A 26 6.72 -1.75 -1.04
C ARG A 26 7.50 -2.61 -0.03
N VAL A 27 7.79 -2.09 1.16
CA VAL A 27 8.49 -2.82 2.21
C VAL A 27 7.47 -3.48 3.13
N THR A 28 7.45 -4.82 3.23
CA THR A 28 6.41 -5.57 3.97
C THR A 28 6.19 -5.10 5.40
N LYS A 29 7.27 -4.83 6.15
CA LYS A 29 7.15 -4.31 7.52
C LYS A 29 6.52 -2.93 7.58
N ALA A 30 6.87 -2.05 6.63
CA ALA A 30 6.31 -0.71 6.56
C ALA A 30 4.85 -0.75 6.09
N ALA A 31 4.52 -1.54 5.06
CA ALA A 31 3.15 -1.77 4.60
C ALA A 31 2.25 -2.25 5.74
N TYR A 32 2.72 -3.24 6.50
CA TYR A 32 2.02 -3.73 7.68
C TYR A 32 1.79 -2.61 8.67
N ASN A 33 2.84 -1.88 9.08
CA ASN A 33 2.71 -0.78 10.04
C ASN A 33 1.78 0.35 9.56
N LEU A 34 1.84 0.71 8.28
CA LEU A 34 0.98 1.70 7.65
C LEU A 34 -0.50 1.27 7.70
N THR A 35 -0.78 -0.03 7.57
CA THR A 35 -2.14 -0.59 7.62
C THR A 35 -2.59 -1.10 9.00
N LYS A 36 -1.65 -1.23 9.96
CA LYS A 36 -1.92 -1.78 11.31
C LYS A 36 -2.82 -0.87 12.13
N GLY A 37 -2.87 0.41 11.79
CA GLY A 37 -3.82 1.38 12.33
C GLY A 37 -4.81 1.82 11.26
N HIS A 38 -6.00 2.23 11.69
CA HIS A 38 -7.02 2.80 10.80
C HIS A 38 -6.59 4.13 10.17
N GLY A 39 -5.46 4.72 10.61
CA GLY A 39 -5.05 6.07 10.25
C GLY A 39 -4.85 6.27 8.75
N LEU A 40 -4.11 5.38 8.06
CA LEU A 40 -3.80 5.60 6.64
C LEU A 40 -5.03 5.41 5.74
N LEU A 41 -5.73 4.28 5.86
CA LEU A 41 -6.89 4.00 5.01
C LEU A 41 -8.04 4.99 5.27
N THR A 42 -8.22 5.42 6.52
CA THR A 42 -9.19 6.48 6.85
C THR A 42 -8.76 7.83 6.29
N TRP A 43 -7.47 8.18 6.36
CA TRP A 43 -6.97 9.41 5.75
C TRP A 43 -7.14 9.40 4.23
N ILE A 44 -6.93 8.26 3.56
CA ILE A 44 -7.21 8.10 2.13
C ILE A 44 -8.71 8.28 1.83
N LEU A 45 -9.61 7.74 2.66
CA LEU A 45 -11.04 7.99 2.50
C LEU A 45 -11.38 9.48 2.60
N GLN A 46 -10.88 10.18 3.61
CA GLN A 46 -11.07 11.62 3.76
C GLN A 46 -10.50 12.42 2.58
N LEU A 47 -9.39 11.96 2.01
CA LEU A 47 -8.78 12.53 0.82
C LEU A 47 -9.68 12.37 -0.41
N LEU A 48 -10.34 11.21 -0.55
CA LEU A 48 -11.27 10.91 -1.64
C LEU A 48 -12.64 11.56 -1.45
N GLU A 49 -13.08 11.86 -0.23
CA GLU A 49 -14.37 12.53 0.03
C GLU A 49 -14.37 14.02 -0.34
N LYS A 50 -13.22 14.59 -0.70
CA LYS A 50 -13.12 15.98 -1.15
C LYS A 50 -13.94 16.20 -2.44
N ARG A 51 -14.54 17.38 -2.57
CA ARG A 51 -15.42 17.75 -3.70
C ARG A 51 -14.75 17.63 -5.09
N HIS A 52 -13.43 17.80 -5.15
CA HIS A 52 -12.65 17.71 -6.38
C HIS A 52 -11.38 16.90 -6.11
N VAL A 53 -11.37 15.65 -6.57
CA VAL A 53 -10.18 14.82 -6.57
C VAL A 53 -9.56 14.90 -7.96
N ASP A 54 -8.33 15.39 -8.04
CA ASP A 54 -7.58 15.43 -9.28
C ASP A 54 -7.25 14.02 -9.78
N GLN A 55 -7.21 13.82 -11.10
CA GLN A 55 -6.94 12.52 -11.72
C GLN A 55 -5.56 11.96 -11.35
N GLY A 56 -4.55 12.81 -11.21
CA GLY A 56 -3.21 12.42 -10.79
C GLY A 56 -3.18 11.94 -9.32
N LEU A 57 -3.96 12.59 -8.46
CA LEU A 57 -4.13 12.17 -7.07
C LEU A 57 -4.88 10.82 -7.00
N LEU A 58 -5.96 10.67 -7.75
CA LEU A 58 -6.74 9.43 -7.80
C LEU A 58 -5.87 8.25 -8.29
N SER A 59 -5.08 8.46 -9.35
CA SER A 59 -4.13 7.46 -9.86
C SER A 59 -3.10 7.07 -8.79
N ALA A 60 -2.50 8.04 -8.10
CA ALA A 60 -1.54 7.77 -7.03
C ALA A 60 -2.17 6.99 -5.87
N VAL A 61 -3.43 7.28 -5.52
CA VAL A 61 -4.16 6.55 -4.46
C VAL A 61 -4.45 5.11 -4.89
N VAL A 62 -4.82 4.87 -6.15
CA VAL A 62 -5.00 3.51 -6.70
C VAL A 62 -3.70 2.70 -6.61
N GLU A 63 -2.58 3.28 -7.04
CA GLU A 63 -1.26 2.64 -6.95
C GLU A 63 -0.87 2.31 -5.50
N LEU A 64 -1.07 3.26 -4.58
CA LEU A 64 -0.82 3.06 -3.16
C LEU A 64 -1.68 1.92 -2.60
N LEU A 65 -3.00 1.93 -2.87
CA LEU A 65 -3.92 0.91 -2.38
C LEU A 65 -3.53 -0.49 -2.88
N HIS A 66 -3.17 -0.58 -4.16
CA HIS A 66 -2.69 -1.81 -4.78
C HIS A 66 -1.43 -2.34 -4.07
N VAL A 67 -0.39 -1.50 -3.94
CA VAL A 67 0.86 -1.92 -3.27
C VAL A 67 0.62 -2.34 -1.83
N LEU A 68 -0.19 -1.60 -1.06
CA LEU A 68 -0.50 -1.98 0.33
C LEU A 68 -1.23 -3.32 0.40
N TRP A 69 -2.19 -3.58 -0.49
CA TRP A 69 -2.95 -4.83 -0.52
C TRP A 69 -2.03 -6.03 -0.80
N PHE A 70 -1.30 -5.98 -1.92
CA PHE A 70 -0.44 -7.08 -2.35
C PHE A 70 0.75 -7.33 -1.41
N THR A 71 1.36 -6.25 -0.91
CA THR A 71 2.48 -6.38 0.02
C THR A 71 2.04 -6.97 1.35
N ASN A 72 0.85 -6.61 1.87
CA ASN A 72 0.33 -7.16 3.12
C ASN A 72 -0.17 -8.60 2.99
N LEU A 73 -0.68 -9.01 1.81
CA LEU A 73 -0.95 -10.42 1.51
C LEU A 73 0.33 -11.27 1.48
N GLY A 74 1.48 -10.63 1.60
CA GLY A 74 2.76 -11.30 1.59
C GLY A 74 2.93 -12.03 0.29
N GLN A 75 2.71 -11.33 -0.84
CA GLN A 75 3.23 -11.79 -2.12
C GLN A 75 4.71 -12.08 -1.85
N LYS A 76 5.01 -13.37 -1.65
CA LYS A 76 6.35 -13.89 -1.69
C LYS A 76 6.67 -13.69 -3.14
N GLU A 77 7.16 -12.50 -3.48
CA GLU A 77 7.82 -12.25 -4.75
C GLU A 77 8.73 -13.45 -4.87
N THR A 78 8.35 -14.36 -5.75
CA THR A 78 9.20 -15.44 -6.20
C THR A 78 10.35 -14.69 -6.81
N ARG A 79 11.33 -14.37 -5.96
CA ARG A 79 12.61 -13.81 -6.33
C ARG A 79 13.10 -14.78 -7.39
N GLY A 80 12.98 -14.34 -8.63
CA GLY A 80 13.27 -15.15 -9.80
C GLY A 80 14.63 -15.78 -9.59
N GLU A 81 14.70 -17.06 -9.90
CA GLU A 81 15.93 -17.80 -10.05
C GLU A 81 16.92 -16.99 -10.90
N GLY A 82 18.12 -16.74 -10.38
CA GLY A 82 19.22 -16.19 -11.17
C GLY A 82 20.22 -15.34 -10.39
N ALA A 83 21.42 -15.91 -10.21
CA ALA A 83 22.71 -15.27 -9.86
C ALA A 83 22.88 -14.79 -8.39
N SER A 84 23.87 -15.20 -7.60
CA SER A 84 25.09 -15.97 -7.86
C SER A 84 25.62 -16.60 -6.56
N SER A 85 26.28 -17.73 -6.76
CA SER A 85 27.08 -18.52 -5.84
C SER A 85 28.06 -17.71 -4.98
N SER A 86 28.08 -17.97 -3.67
CA SER A 86 29.31 -18.23 -2.94
C SER A 86 28.99 -18.89 -1.60
N SER A 87 29.64 -20.03 -1.43
CA SER A 87 29.61 -21.02 -0.36
C SER A 87 30.02 -20.50 1.02
N SER A 88 29.33 -20.96 2.06
CA SER A 88 29.97 -21.66 3.19
C SER A 88 28.94 -22.38 4.07
N SER A 89 29.14 -23.68 4.19
CA SER A 89 28.39 -24.70 4.94
C SER A 89 28.42 -24.52 6.46
N THR A 90 27.32 -24.84 7.14
CA THR A 90 27.28 -25.85 8.22
C THR A 90 25.83 -26.29 8.46
N ALA A 91 25.67 -27.61 8.60
CA ALA A 91 24.42 -28.36 8.70
C ALA A 91 23.49 -27.93 9.85
N LYS A 92 22.17 -28.08 9.62
CA LYS A 92 21.20 -28.66 10.58
C LYS A 92 19.79 -28.79 9.97
N GLU A 93 19.36 -30.04 9.93
CA GLU A 93 17.99 -30.55 10.10
C GLU A 93 16.92 -30.29 9.02
N ASP A 94 16.58 -31.38 8.33
CA ASP A 94 15.33 -31.64 7.63
C ASP A 94 14.11 -31.23 8.47
N LYS A 95 13.36 -30.23 7.99
CA LYS A 95 11.99 -29.99 8.40
C LYS A 95 11.15 -29.88 7.14
N PRO A 96 9.95 -30.51 7.06
CA PRO A 96 9.19 -30.57 5.82
C PRO A 96 8.93 -29.16 5.34
N GLN A 97 9.08 -28.91 4.04
CA GLN A 97 8.57 -27.73 3.36
C GLN A 97 7.08 -27.62 3.65
N GLY A 98 6.76 -26.99 4.78
CA GLY A 98 5.40 -26.71 5.19
C GLY A 98 4.83 -25.77 4.14
N HIS A 99 3.80 -26.25 3.45
CA HIS A 99 2.88 -25.42 2.68
C HIS A 99 2.49 -24.23 3.57
N SER A 100 3.16 -23.09 3.38
CA SER A 100 2.84 -21.89 4.15
C SER A 100 1.44 -21.49 3.73
N THR A 101 0.49 -21.60 4.66
CA THR A 101 -0.86 -21.08 4.44
C THR A 101 -0.73 -19.66 3.88
N PRO A 102 -1.44 -19.33 2.78
CA PRO A 102 -1.37 -17.99 2.23
C PRO A 102 -1.69 -17.00 3.35
N LYS A 103 -0.87 -15.96 3.51
CA LYS A 103 -1.11 -14.95 4.55
C LYS A 103 -2.40 -14.23 4.21
N VAL A 104 -3.47 -14.58 4.91
CA VAL A 104 -4.77 -13.93 4.75
C VAL A 104 -4.79 -12.65 5.58
N LEU A 105 -5.29 -11.56 4.99
CA LEU A 105 -5.49 -10.31 5.71
C LEU A 105 -6.62 -10.47 6.74
N PRO A 106 -6.52 -9.83 7.93
CA PRO A 106 -7.63 -9.79 8.86
C PRO A 106 -8.88 -9.19 8.20
N LEU A 107 -10.06 -9.77 8.45
CA LEU A 107 -11.33 -9.31 7.88
C LEU A 107 -11.60 -7.80 8.09
N PRO A 108 -11.30 -7.19 9.26
CA PRO A 108 -11.48 -5.74 9.44
C PRO A 108 -10.64 -4.91 8.48
N LEU A 109 -9.43 -5.38 8.17
CA LEU A 109 -8.55 -4.71 7.23
C LEU A 109 -9.09 -4.84 5.80
N ILE A 110 -9.54 -6.04 5.42
CA ILE A 110 -10.20 -6.29 4.12
C ILE A 110 -11.38 -5.33 3.93
N SER A 111 -12.23 -5.19 4.94
CA SER A 111 -13.38 -4.27 4.90
C SER A 111 -12.97 -2.82 4.61
N GLN A 112 -11.89 -2.33 5.24
CA GLN A 112 -11.39 -0.97 4.98
C GLN A 112 -10.86 -0.81 3.56
N PHE A 113 -10.10 -1.78 3.05
CA PHE A 113 -9.65 -1.77 1.67
C PHE A 113 -10.82 -1.72 0.68
N LEU A 114 -11.87 -2.50 0.92
CA LEU A 114 -13.08 -2.48 0.09
C LEU A 114 -13.84 -1.14 0.18
N CYS A 115 -13.88 -0.53 1.37
CA CYS A 115 -14.47 0.80 1.55
C CYS A 115 -13.72 1.87 0.74
N VAL A 116 -12.39 1.86 0.77
CA VAL A 116 -11.57 2.75 -0.08
C VAL A 116 -11.81 2.46 -1.56
N ALA A 117 -11.79 1.19 -1.96
CA ALA A 117 -11.96 0.79 -3.36
C ALA A 117 -13.32 1.20 -3.93
N THR A 118 -14.41 1.02 -3.17
CA THR A 118 -15.75 1.47 -3.60
C THR A 118 -15.83 2.98 -3.74
N THR A 119 -15.12 3.73 -2.89
CA THR A 119 -15.01 5.19 -2.99
C THR A 119 -14.24 5.61 -4.25
N ILE A 120 -13.13 4.95 -4.57
CA ILE A 120 -12.39 5.15 -5.83
C ILE A 120 -13.31 4.90 -7.03
N ILE A 121 -14.05 3.79 -7.05
CA ILE A 121 -14.96 3.44 -8.15
C ILE A 121 -16.02 4.52 -8.37
N ARG A 122 -16.48 5.20 -7.31
CA ARG A 122 -17.43 6.32 -7.45
C ARG A 122 -16.84 7.52 -8.16
N HIS A 123 -15.52 7.73 -8.09
CA HIS A 123 -14.84 8.80 -8.82
C HIS A 123 -14.56 8.45 -10.29
N LEU A 124 -14.69 7.17 -10.66
CA LEU A 124 -14.48 6.68 -12.04
C LEU A 124 -15.80 6.58 -12.85
N ARG A 125 -16.95 6.79 -12.19
CA ARG A 125 -18.28 6.79 -12.82
C ARG A 125 -18.73 8.21 -13.10
#